data_AF-A0AAW6IVC1-F1
#
_entry.id   AF-A0AAW6IVC1-F1
#
_cell.length_a   1.000
_cell.length_b   1.000
_cell.length_c   1.000
_cell.angle_alpha   90.00
_cell.angle_beta   90.00
_cell.angle_gamma   90.00
#
_symmetry.space_group_name_H-M   'P 1'
#
loop_
_entity.id
_entity.type
_entity.pdbx_description
1 polymer ?
#
loop_
_entity_poly.entity_id
_entity_poly.type
_entity_poly.pdbx_seq_one_letter_code
_entity_poly.pdbx_strand_id
1 'polypeptide(L)' 'MKALLGSLAKKIKGDPLGSEQLRAFISSGSKDSEVITLSNGKKYRVSTSPKDKAVA' A
#
# COMPACT_ATOMS: atom_id res chain seq x y z
N MET A 1 -7.15 17.53 10.11
CA MET A 1 -7.69 16.44 9.27
C MET A 1 -6.54 15.71 8.59
N LYS A 2 -6.13 14.54 9.08
CA LYS A 2 -4.97 13.77 8.57
C LYS A 2 -5.37 12.31 8.42
N ALA A 3 -6.28 12.00 7.50
CA ALA A 3 -6.90 10.66 7.45
C ALA A 3 -7.01 10.04 6.05
N LEU A 4 -6.37 10.61 5.03
CA LEU A 4 -6.39 10.01 3.68
C LEU A 4 -5.47 8.78 3.58
N LEU A 5 -4.38 8.69 4.37
CA LEU A 5 -3.56 7.47 4.47
C LEU A 5 -4.21 6.38 5.34
N GLY A 6 -5.07 6.78 6.29
CA GLY A 6 -5.55 5.87 7.34
C GLY A 6 -6.54 4.83 6.84
N SER A 7 -7.50 5.21 5.99
CA SER A 7 -8.60 4.34 5.57
C SER A 7 -8.15 3.21 4.64
N LEU A 8 -7.32 3.52 3.65
CA LEU A 8 -6.81 2.53 2.70
C LEU A 8 -5.82 1.57 3.38
N ALA A 9 -4.90 2.09 4.20
CA ALA A 9 -3.99 1.26 4.98
C ALA A 9 -4.74 0.35 5.95
N LYS A 10 -5.85 0.81 6.57
CA LYS A 10 -6.72 -0.03 7.39
C LYS A 10 -7.35 -1.16 6.59
N LYS A 11 -7.76 -0.87 5.35
CA LYS A 11 -8.40 -1.83 4.46
C LYS A 11 -7.43 -2.90 3.99
N ILE A 12 -6.19 -2.52 3.68
CA ILE A 12 -5.12 -3.45 3.31
C ILE A 12 -4.69 -4.27 4.53
N LYS A 13 -4.54 -3.67 5.71
CA LYS A 13 -4.20 -4.38 6.96
C LYS A 13 -5.30 -5.33 7.45
N GLY A 14 -6.57 -5.02 7.16
CA GLY A 14 -7.71 -5.88 7.50
C GLY A 14 -7.96 -7.01 6.50
N ASP A 15 -7.31 -6.96 5.33
CA ASP A 15 -7.36 -8.02 4.32
C ASP A 15 -6.18 -8.98 4.56
N PRO A 16 -6.41 -10.30 4.76
CA PRO A 16 -5.33 -11.22 5.07
C PRO A 16 -4.27 -11.28 3.95
N LEU A 17 -4.72 -11.29 2.69
CA LEU A 17 -3.85 -11.38 1.51
C LEU A 17 -3.11 -10.05 1.27
N GLY A 18 -3.82 -8.93 1.37
CA GLY A 18 -3.25 -7.58 1.27
C GLY A 18 -2.27 -7.25 2.39
N SER A 19 -2.52 -7.68 3.62
CA SER A 19 -1.63 -7.49 4.77
C SER A 19 -0.33 -8.26 4.60
N GLU A 20 -0.40 -9.50 4.13
CA GLU A 20 0.78 -10.34 3.88
C GLU A 20 1.64 -9.76 2.76
N GLN A 21 1.03 -9.39 1.63
CA GLN A 21 1.75 -8.75 0.52
C GLN A 21 2.35 -7.40 0.91
N LEU A 22 1.61 -6.58 1.68
CA LEU A 22 2.13 -5.31 2.17
C LEU A 22 3.33 -5.50 3.12
N ARG A 23 3.28 -6.50 4.01
CA ARG A 23 4.40 -6.83 4.89
C ARG A 23 5.60 -7.33 4.10
N ALA A 24 5.40 -8.20 3.11
CA ALA A 24 6.45 -8.68 2.23
C ALA A 24 7.10 -7.52 1.45
N PHE A 25 6.31 -6.59 0.94
CA PHE A 25 6.80 -5.37 0.29
C PHE A 25 7.67 -4.52 1.22
N ILE A 26 7.18 -4.22 2.43
CA ILE A 26 7.93 -3.44 3.44
C ILE A 26 9.21 -4.16 3.86
N SER A 27 9.15 -5.48 4.05
CA SER A 27 10.31 -6.29 4.47
C SER A 27 11.32 -6.48 3.34
N SER A 28 10.89 -6.43 2.08
CA SER A 28 11.77 -6.67 0.93
C SER A 28 12.76 -5.53 0.72
N GLY A 29 12.46 -4.29 1.16
CA GLY A 29 13.37 -3.13 1.19
C GLY A 29 13.92 -2.63 -0.16
N SER A 30 13.92 -3.47 -1.20
CA SER A 30 14.63 -3.28 -2.46
C SER A 30 13.72 -2.90 -3.63
N LYS A 31 12.41 -2.78 -3.40
CA LYS A 31 11.43 -2.44 -4.44
C LYS A 31 10.88 -1.04 -4.20
N ASP A 32 11.08 -0.14 -5.16
CA ASP A 32 10.49 1.21 -5.13
C ASP A 32 8.96 1.20 -5.14
N SER A 33 8.37 0.25 -5.89
CA SER A 33 6.91 0.09 -5.91
C SER A 33 6.49 -1.34 -6.28
N GLU A 34 5.35 -1.77 -5.75
CA GLU A 34 4.74 -3.08 -6.02
C GLU A 34 3.22 -2.95 -6.13
N VAL A 35 2.59 -3.86 -6.87
CA VAL A 35 1.13 -3.95 -6.94
C VAL A 35 0.67 -5.07 -6.03
N ILE A 36 -0.03 -4.70 -4.96
CA ILE A 36 -0.71 -5.66 -4.08
C ILE A 36 -2.14 -5.87 -4.58
N THR A 37 -2.59 -7.12 -4.54
CA THR A 37 -3.96 -7.50 -4.90
C THR A 37 -4.66 -7.97 -3.63
N LEU A 38 -5.77 -7.32 -3.27
CA LEU A 38 -6.60 -7.74 -2.15
C LEU A 38 -7.42 -8.98 -2.50
N SER A 39 -7.92 -9.66 -1.48
CA SER A 39 -8.80 -10.85 -1.62
C SER A 39 -10.06 -10.57 -2.45
N ASN A 40 -10.52 -9.32 -2.50
CA ASN A 40 -11.66 -8.88 -3.32
C ASN A 40 -11.30 -8.56 -4.79
N GLY A 41 -10.08 -8.88 -5.23
CA GLY A 41 -9.57 -8.61 -6.58
C GLY A 41 -9.11 -7.16 -6.81
N LYS A 42 -9.26 -6.24 -5.84
CA LYS A 42 -8.80 -4.86 -5.99
C LYS A 42 -7.28 -4.78 -5.92
N LYS A 43 -6.70 -4.04 -6.86
CA LYS A 43 -5.25 -3.85 -6.97
C LYS A 43 -4.87 -2.46 -6.46
N TYR A 44 -3.82 -2.38 -5.66
CA TYR A 44 -3.24 -1.13 -5.18
C TYR A 44 -1.74 -1.10 -5.47
N ARG A 45 -1.26 0.03 -5.97
CA ARG A 45 0.17 0.28 -6.10
C ARG A 45 0.68 0.86 -4.78
N VAL A 46 1.55 0.13 -4.10
CA VAL A 46 2.29 0.59 -2.93
C VAL A 46 3.68 1.05 -3.40
N SER A 47 4.18 2.12 -2.81
CA SER A 47 5.51 2.65 -3.11
C SER A 47 6.15 3.14 -1.82
N THR A 48 7.45 2.85 -1.66
CA THR A 48 8.25 3.34 -0.53
C THR A 48 8.71 4.77 -0.78
N SER A 49 8.84 5.15 -2.05
CA SER A 49 9.08 6.54 -2.44
C SER A 49 7.84 7.36 -2.12
N PRO A 50 7.98 8.50 -1.40
CA PRO A 50 6.90 9.45 -1.31
C PRO A 50 6.52 9.82 -2.75
N LYS A 51 5.23 9.71 -3.10
CA LYS A 51 4.76 10.38 -4.31
C LYS A 51 5.04 11.84 -4.07
N ASP A 52 6.06 12.37 -4.75
CA ASP A 52 6.25 13.79 -4.89
C ASP A 52 4.87 14.33 -5.29
N LYS A 53 4.27 15.06 -4.35
CA LYS A 53 3.04 15.76 -4.63
C LYS A 53 3.47 16.84 -5.59
N ALA A 54 3.36 16.56 -6.89
CA ALA A 54 3.12 17.59 -7.88
C ALA A 54 1.85 18.33 -7.42
N VAL A 55 2.05 19.39 -6.65
CA VAL A 55 1.05 20.37 -6.29
C VAL A 55 1.64 21.69 -6.76
N ALA A 56 1.04 22.17 -7.85
CA ALA A 56 1.15 23.49 -8.49
C ALA A 56 2.50 23.83 -9.13
#